data_AF-A0A519YBH4-F1
#
_entry.id   AF-A0A519YBH4-F1
#
_cell.length_a   1.000
_cell.length_b   1.000
_cell.length_c   1.000
_cell.angle_alpha   90.00
_cell.angle_beta   90.00
_cell.angle_gamma   90.00
#
_symmetry.space_group_name_H-M   'P 1'
#
loop_
_entity.id
_entity.type
_entity.pdbx_description
1 polymer ?
#
loop_
_entity_poly.entity_id
_entity_poly.type
_entity_poly.pdbx_seq_one_letter_code
_entity_poly.pdbx_strand_id
1 'polypeptide(L)'
;MASKFLLVAQREYLTRVRKRAFVVLTLLVPLLIAGFGLFVGKIAQSDETTEIVDVRDDSGLGIASRLVSSPQLQFEVVGGSLPEAKQHFQKQQHAGLLYLPAGLSENDPQGVQFFGKGNVSLNKENRVQTAVTDAFAELKMQKSGLTQTQLDQLRAKVPLNSVSMDEAGKEK
;
A
#
# COMPACT_ATOMS: atom_id res chain seq x y z
N MET A 1 23.53 54.72 32.42
CA MET A 1 22.55 55.37 31.54
C MET A 1 22.09 54.36 30.50
N ALA A 2 20.84 53.91 30.53
CA ALA A 2 20.32 53.04 29.47
C ALA A 2 20.42 53.80 28.13
N SER A 3 20.99 53.16 27.11
CA SER A 3 21.12 53.79 25.79
C SER A 3 19.74 54.12 25.24
N LYS A 4 19.57 55.30 24.62
CA LYS A 4 18.29 55.76 24.06
C LYS A 4 17.64 54.71 23.13
N PHE A 5 18.47 53.89 22.49
CA PHE A 5 18.07 52.74 21.70
C PHE A 5 17.25 51.70 22.48
N LEU A 6 17.69 51.30 23.67
CA LEU A 6 17.01 50.28 24.48
C LEU A 6 15.60 50.74 24.90
N LEU A 7 15.43 52.02 25.20
CA LEU A 7 14.12 52.62 25.52
C LEU A 7 13.15 52.56 24.33
N VAL A 8 13.65 52.84 23.12
CA VAL A 8 12.83 52.77 21.90
C VAL A 8 12.47 51.32 21.57
N ALA A 9 13.42 50.40 21.67
CA ALA A 9 13.19 48.97 21.43
C ALA A 9 12.17 48.38 22.41
N GLN A 10 12.26 48.72 23.70
CA GLN A 10 11.31 48.28 24.72
C GLN A 10 9.88 48.74 24.43
N ARG A 11 9.71 50.02 24.07
CA ARG A 11 8.39 50.58 23.72
C ARG A 11 7.81 49.84 22.51
N GLU A 12 8.61 49.70 21.45
CA GLU A 12 8.16 49.08 20.21
C GLU A 12 7.80 47.60 20.41
N TYR A 13 8.60 46.86 21.18
CA TYR A 13 8.30 45.47 21.57
C TYR A 13 7.00 45.37 22.35
N LEU A 14 6.82 46.16 23.42
CA LEU A 14 5.58 46.14 24.22
C LEU A 14 4.35 46.52 23.40
N THR A 15 4.48 47.48 22.47
CA THR A 15 3.41 47.84 21.55
C THR A 15 3.06 46.70 20.60
N ARG A 16 4.04 45.92 20.13
CA ARG A 16 3.80 44.77 19.25
C ARG A 16 3.22 43.57 19.99
N VAL A 17 3.79 43.20 21.14
CA VAL A 17 3.37 42.01 21.90
C VAL A 17 2.00 42.18 22.55
N ARG A 18 1.61 43.41 22.94
CA ARG A 18 0.27 43.67 23.51
C ARG A 18 -0.84 43.73 22.46
N LYS A 19 -0.53 43.78 21.16
CA LYS A 19 -1.57 43.72 20.13
C LYS A 19 -2.26 42.37 20.19
N ARG A 20 -3.60 42.37 20.22
CA ARG A 20 -4.42 41.14 20.22
C ARG A 20 -4.03 40.21 19.06
N ALA A 21 -3.80 40.78 17.88
CA ALA A 21 -3.34 40.02 16.71
C ALA A 21 -2.00 39.30 16.94
N PHE A 22 -1.05 39.91 17.66
CA PHE A 22 0.24 39.27 17.96
C PHE A 22 0.08 38.10 18.91
N VAL A 23 -0.70 38.27 20.00
CA VAL A 23 -0.95 37.20 20.98
C VAL A 23 -1.70 36.03 20.33
N VAL A 24 -2.74 36.33 19.54
CA VAL A 24 -3.51 35.31 18.82
C VAL A 24 -2.60 34.56 17.85
N LEU A 25 -1.86 35.26 16.99
CA LEU A 25 -1.00 34.62 15.99
C LEU A 25 0.10 33.75 16.63
N THR A 26 0.72 34.24 17.70
CA THR A 26 1.83 33.55 18.37
C THR A 26 1.36 32.24 19.02
N LEU A 27 0.10 32.14 19.44
CA LEU A 27 -0.47 30.89 19.95
C LEU A 27 -1.07 30.02 18.84
N LEU A 28 -1.75 30.64 17.88
CA LEU A 28 -2.49 29.96 16.83
C LEU A 28 -1.56 29.29 15.83
N VAL A 29 -0.44 29.92 15.45
CA VAL A 29 0.50 29.34 14.48
C VAL A 29 1.14 28.04 14.99
N PRO A 30 1.75 27.98 16.19
CA PRO A 30 2.26 26.71 16.74
C PRO A 30 1.17 25.64 16.89
N LEU A 31 -0.04 26.04 17.28
CA LEU A 31 -1.17 25.11 17.41
C LEU A 31 -1.60 24.52 16.05
N LEU A 32 -1.63 25.34 15.00
CA LEU A 32 -1.89 24.87 13.64
C LEU A 32 -0.79 23.95 13.13
N ILE A 33 0.49 24.26 13.40
CA ILE A 33 1.62 23.40 13.02
C ILE A 33 1.51 22.04 13.72
N ALA A 34 1.23 22.03 15.02
CA ALA A 34 1.05 20.80 15.79
C ALA A 34 -0.16 19.99 15.27
N GLY A 35 -1.30 20.65 15.04
CA GLY A 35 -2.50 20.01 14.50
C GLY A 35 -2.29 19.44 13.10
N PHE A 36 -1.60 20.19 12.23
CA PHE A 36 -1.25 19.74 10.88
C PHE A 36 -0.27 18.55 10.92
N GLY A 37 0.74 18.60 11.80
CA GLY A 37 1.66 17.48 12.02
C GLY A 37 0.95 16.21 12.49
N LEU A 38 0.00 16.33 13.43
CA LEU A 38 -0.85 15.20 13.86
C LEU A 38 -1.72 14.66 12.72
N PHE A 39 -2.28 15.55 11.90
CA PHE A 39 -3.09 15.16 10.75
C PHE A 39 -2.28 14.38 9.71
N VAL A 40 -1.11 14.91 9.31
CA VAL A 40 -0.20 14.23 8.38
C VAL A 40 0.32 12.93 8.97
N GLY A 41 0.70 12.91 10.26
CA GLY A 41 1.15 11.70 10.95
C GLY A 41 0.10 10.59 10.96
N LYS A 42 -1.17 10.93 11.18
CA LYS A 42 -2.28 9.95 11.08
C LYS A 42 -2.46 9.40 9.68
N ILE A 43 -2.29 10.21 8.64
CA ILE A 43 -2.34 9.76 7.25
C ILE A 43 -1.12 8.87 6.92
N ALA A 44 0.06 9.19 7.44
CA ALA A 44 1.25 8.38 7.23
C ALA A 44 1.14 7.00 7.92
N GLN A 45 0.51 6.93 9.08
CA GLN A 45 0.37 5.67 9.83
C GLN A 45 -0.56 4.64 9.14
N SER A 46 -1.47 5.07 8.25
CA SER A 46 -2.34 4.12 7.55
C SER A 46 -1.61 3.16 6.61
N ASP A 47 -0.36 3.45 6.24
CA ASP A 47 0.46 2.57 5.40
C ASP A 47 1.18 1.45 6.20
N GLU A 48 1.27 1.56 7.54
CA GLU A 48 1.93 0.55 8.40
C GLU A 48 0.96 -0.47 9.02
N THR A 49 -0.34 -0.20 9.00
CA THR A 49 -1.36 -1.15 9.46
C THR A 49 -1.48 -2.33 8.50
N THR A 50 -1.39 -3.56 9.02
CA THR A 50 -1.70 -4.78 8.27
C THR A 50 -3.12 -4.69 7.70
N GLU A 51 -3.22 -4.77 6.39
CA GLU A 51 -4.49 -4.70 5.67
C GLU A 51 -5.08 -6.10 5.52
N ILE A 52 -6.28 -6.31 6.03
CA ILE A 52 -7.00 -7.58 5.87
C ILE A 52 -7.93 -7.45 4.66
N VAL A 53 -7.85 -8.40 3.73
CA VAL A 53 -8.76 -8.52 2.58
C VAL A 53 -9.60 -9.78 2.76
N ASP A 54 -10.92 -9.58 2.81
CA ASP A 54 -11.89 -10.67 2.79
C ASP A 54 -11.86 -11.34 1.41
N VAL A 55 -11.85 -12.66 1.35
CA VAL A 55 -11.83 -13.43 0.10
C VAL A 55 -13.06 -14.30 0.02
N ARG A 56 -13.91 -14.02 -0.96
CA ARG A 56 -15.02 -14.89 -1.36
C ARG A 56 -14.68 -15.59 -2.65
N ASP A 57 -14.44 -16.90 -2.56
CA ASP A 57 -14.10 -17.76 -3.70
C ASP A 57 -15.26 -18.69 -4.07
N ASP A 58 -15.99 -18.31 -5.11
CA ASP A 58 -17.05 -19.10 -5.73
C ASP A 58 -16.58 -19.79 -7.03
N SER A 59 -15.29 -19.67 -7.38
CA SER A 59 -14.73 -20.19 -8.64
C SER A 59 -14.65 -21.71 -8.68
N GLY A 60 -14.52 -22.35 -7.52
CA GLY A 60 -14.23 -23.79 -7.41
C GLY A 60 -12.79 -24.17 -7.79
N LEU A 61 -11.91 -23.19 -8.07
CA LEU A 61 -10.51 -23.42 -8.43
C LEU A 61 -9.58 -23.49 -7.20
N GLY A 62 -10.08 -23.09 -6.02
CA GLY A 62 -9.31 -22.99 -4.79
C GLY A 62 -8.24 -21.91 -4.86
N ILE A 63 -8.56 -20.76 -5.46
CA ILE A 63 -7.62 -19.62 -5.54
C ILE A 63 -7.40 -19.05 -4.15
N ALA A 64 -8.44 -19.00 -3.31
CA ALA A 64 -8.34 -18.47 -1.95
C ALA A 64 -7.23 -19.13 -1.11
N SER A 65 -7.02 -20.44 -1.23
CA SER A 65 -5.96 -21.16 -0.48
C SER A 65 -4.56 -20.98 -1.07
N ARG A 66 -4.45 -20.43 -2.28
CA ARG A 66 -3.18 -20.15 -2.97
C ARG A 66 -2.72 -18.71 -2.78
N LEU A 67 -3.55 -17.83 -2.21
CA LEU A 67 -3.17 -16.46 -1.91
C LEU A 67 -2.12 -16.45 -0.78
N VAL A 68 -0.98 -15.82 -1.05
CA VAL A 68 0.12 -15.72 -0.11
C VAL A 68 -0.01 -14.42 0.68
N SER A 69 -0.20 -14.53 2.00
CA SER A 69 -0.21 -13.37 2.90
C SER A 69 1.21 -12.81 3.13
N SER A 70 1.28 -11.51 3.37
CA SER A 70 2.49 -10.76 3.74
C SER A 70 2.25 -9.96 5.03
N PRO A 71 3.30 -9.40 5.68
CA PRO A 71 3.11 -8.59 6.89
C PRO A 71 2.18 -7.39 6.69
N GLN A 72 2.12 -6.84 5.48
CA GLN A 72 1.30 -5.67 5.13
C GLN A 72 -0.07 -6.04 4.56
N LEU A 73 -0.27 -7.28 4.07
CA LEU A 73 -1.50 -7.72 3.42
C LEU A 73 -1.85 -9.16 3.81
N GLN A 74 -2.97 -9.33 4.48
CA GLN A 74 -3.50 -10.63 4.92
C GLN A 74 -4.79 -10.96 4.17
N PHE A 75 -5.00 -12.23 3.87
CA PHE A 75 -6.22 -12.72 3.24
C PHE A 75 -7.02 -13.59 4.21
N GLU A 76 -8.31 -13.29 4.37
CA GLU A 76 -9.22 -14.07 5.22
C GLU A 76 -10.38 -14.60 4.38
N VAL A 77 -10.60 -15.92 4.40
CA VAL A 77 -11.66 -16.53 3.59
C VAL A 77 -13.01 -16.36 4.28
N VAL A 78 -13.98 -15.82 3.55
CA VAL A 78 -15.33 -15.55 4.07
C VAL A 78 -16.35 -16.51 3.44
N GLY A 79 -17.11 -17.17 4.31
CA GLY A 79 -18.22 -18.03 3.94
C GLY A 79 -19.49 -17.27 3.56
N GLY A 80 -20.55 -18.01 3.23
CA GLY A 80 -21.86 -17.43 2.90
C GLY A 80 -21.98 -16.91 1.46
N SER A 81 -23.06 -16.20 1.17
CA SER A 81 -23.32 -15.62 -0.14
C SER A 81 -22.56 -14.30 -0.36
N LEU A 82 -22.42 -13.85 -1.61
CA LEU A 82 -21.80 -12.55 -1.92
C LEU A 82 -22.45 -11.37 -1.16
N PRO A 83 -23.78 -11.26 -1.02
CA PRO A 83 -24.41 -10.25 -0.18
C PRO A 83 -23.98 -10.31 1.29
N GLU A 84 -23.86 -11.52 1.87
CA GLU A 84 -23.41 -11.72 3.25
C GLU A 84 -21.93 -11.32 3.41
N ALA A 85 -21.07 -11.69 2.45
CA ALA A 85 -19.68 -11.26 2.44
C ALA A 85 -19.54 -9.73 2.35
N LYS A 86 -20.36 -9.06 1.53
CA LYS A 86 -20.42 -7.59 1.48
C LYS A 86 -20.88 -6.97 2.81
N GLN A 87 -21.83 -7.59 3.49
CA GLN A 87 -22.26 -7.14 4.82
C GLN A 87 -21.18 -7.36 5.88
N HIS A 88 -20.45 -8.49 5.83
CA HIS A 88 -19.33 -8.78 6.71
C HIS A 88 -18.23 -7.74 6.55
N PHE A 89 -17.80 -7.51 5.31
CA PHE A 89 -16.82 -6.50 4.93
C PHE A 89 -17.21 -5.10 5.46
N GLN A 90 -18.48 -4.71 5.33
CA GLN A 90 -18.97 -3.42 5.84
C GLN A 90 -18.90 -3.30 7.37
N LYS A 91 -19.11 -4.40 8.11
CA LYS A 91 -19.09 -4.43 9.58
C LYS A 91 -17.66 -4.43 10.13
N GLN A 92 -16.78 -5.27 9.59
CA GLN A 92 -15.43 -5.46 10.12
C GLN A 92 -14.45 -4.34 9.74
N GLN A 93 -14.82 -3.47 8.80
CA GLN A 93 -13.96 -2.38 8.31
C GLN A 93 -12.61 -2.88 7.78
N HIS A 94 -12.59 -4.07 7.17
CA HIS A 94 -11.43 -4.62 6.47
C HIS A 94 -11.03 -3.74 5.27
N ALA A 95 -9.83 -3.94 4.75
CA ALA A 95 -9.25 -3.11 3.70
C ALA A 95 -9.91 -3.33 2.33
N GLY A 96 -10.47 -4.52 2.09
CA GLY A 96 -11.24 -4.82 0.90
C GLY A 96 -11.92 -6.19 0.96
N LEU A 97 -12.75 -6.45 -0.06
CA LEU A 97 -13.36 -7.75 -0.35
C LEU A 97 -13.00 -8.15 -1.78
N LEU A 98 -12.22 -9.21 -1.90
CA LEU A 98 -11.92 -9.90 -3.16
C LEU A 98 -13.01 -10.93 -3.44
N TYR A 99 -13.63 -10.84 -4.61
CA TYR A 99 -14.64 -11.78 -5.08
C TYR A 99 -14.18 -12.48 -6.35
N LEU A 100 -14.15 -13.81 -6.30
CA LEU A 100 -13.84 -14.69 -7.42
C LEU A 100 -15.14 -15.41 -7.82
N PRO A 101 -15.83 -14.97 -8.89
CA PRO A 101 -17.11 -15.56 -9.28
C PRO A 101 -16.98 -17.00 -9.80
N ALA A 102 -18.11 -17.71 -9.78
CA ALA A 102 -18.24 -18.97 -10.49
C ALA A 102 -18.02 -18.78 -12.00
N GLY A 103 -17.45 -19.80 -12.66
CA GLY A 103 -17.19 -19.78 -14.10
C GLY A 103 -15.85 -19.14 -14.50
N LEU A 104 -15.01 -18.76 -13.54
CA LEU A 104 -13.63 -18.35 -13.81
C LEU A 104 -12.85 -19.47 -14.50
N SER A 105 -12.05 -19.09 -15.49
CA SER A 105 -11.10 -19.97 -16.18
C SER A 105 -9.69 -19.70 -15.70
N GLU A 106 -8.90 -20.74 -15.52
CA GLU A 106 -7.46 -20.61 -15.23
C GLU A 106 -6.66 -19.99 -16.37
N ASN A 107 -7.16 -20.12 -17.61
CA ASN A 107 -6.48 -19.62 -18.79
C ASN A 107 -6.87 -18.18 -19.13
N ASP A 108 -8.04 -17.76 -18.67
CA ASP A 108 -8.56 -16.40 -18.85
C ASP A 108 -9.44 -16.01 -17.64
N PRO A 109 -8.82 -15.59 -16.52
CA PRO A 109 -9.53 -15.29 -15.28
C PRO A 109 -10.20 -13.91 -15.33
N GLN A 110 -11.22 -13.77 -16.19
CA GLN A 110 -12.01 -12.54 -16.32
C GLN A 110 -13.11 -12.47 -15.24
N GLY A 111 -13.33 -11.27 -14.69
CA GLY A 111 -14.45 -11.01 -13.79
C GLY A 111 -14.15 -11.09 -12.29
N VAL A 112 -12.86 -11.22 -11.92
CA VAL A 112 -12.41 -11.00 -10.54
C VAL A 112 -12.74 -9.56 -10.13
N GLN A 113 -13.37 -9.39 -8.96
CA GLN A 113 -13.82 -8.09 -8.47
C GLN A 113 -13.17 -7.78 -7.13
N PHE A 114 -12.66 -6.56 -6.98
CA PHE A 114 -12.15 -6.06 -5.72
C PHE A 114 -13.03 -4.89 -5.24
N PHE A 115 -13.69 -5.07 -4.10
CA PHE A 115 -14.50 -4.04 -3.47
C PHE A 115 -13.71 -3.42 -2.33
N GLY A 116 -13.39 -2.13 -2.42
CA GLY A 116 -12.80 -1.38 -1.30
C GLY A 116 -13.75 -0.33 -0.73
N LYS A 117 -13.39 0.18 0.45
CA LYS A 117 -14.15 1.23 1.14
C LYS A 117 -13.62 2.60 0.69
N GLY A 118 -14.44 3.39 0.00
CA GLY A 118 -14.03 4.68 -0.53
C GLY A 118 -13.03 4.55 -1.69
N ASN A 119 -12.04 5.44 -1.75
CA ASN A 119 -10.99 5.35 -2.77
C ASN A 119 -9.99 4.26 -2.38
N VAL A 120 -10.00 3.16 -3.13
CA VAL A 120 -8.91 2.18 -3.09
C VAL A 120 -7.64 2.85 -3.62
N SER A 121 -6.57 2.86 -2.84
CA SER A 121 -5.28 3.35 -3.32
C SER A 121 -4.75 2.41 -4.41
N LEU A 122 -4.17 2.95 -5.48
CA LEU A 122 -3.56 2.16 -6.56
C LEU A 122 -2.55 1.12 -6.05
N ASN A 123 -1.78 1.45 -5.00
CA ASN A 123 -0.81 0.52 -4.41
C ASN A 123 -1.47 -0.74 -3.85
N LYS A 124 -2.65 -0.61 -3.20
CA LYS A 124 -3.43 -1.75 -2.70
C LYS A 124 -3.92 -2.63 -3.82
N GLU A 125 -4.55 -2.01 -4.82
CA GLU A 125 -5.08 -2.70 -5.97
C GLU A 125 -3.98 -3.51 -6.67
N ASN A 126 -2.81 -2.89 -6.89
CA ASN A 126 -1.64 -3.56 -7.47
C ASN A 126 -1.14 -4.73 -6.62
N ARG A 127 -1.10 -4.59 -5.28
CA ARG A 127 -0.67 -5.67 -4.37
C ARG A 127 -1.64 -6.85 -4.42
N VAL A 128 -2.95 -6.59 -4.34
CA VAL A 128 -3.98 -7.63 -4.44
C VAL A 128 -3.95 -8.29 -5.82
N GLN A 129 -3.85 -7.49 -6.89
CA GLN A 129 -3.75 -7.99 -8.27
C GLN A 129 -2.53 -8.89 -8.45
N THR A 130 -1.37 -8.52 -7.90
CA THR A 130 -0.15 -9.34 -7.96
C THR A 130 -0.38 -10.68 -7.25
N ALA A 131 -0.90 -10.65 -6.03
CA ALA A 131 -1.19 -11.87 -5.27
C ALA A 131 -2.17 -12.81 -5.98
N VAL A 132 -3.23 -12.25 -6.59
CA VAL A 132 -4.19 -13.02 -7.40
C VAL A 132 -3.51 -13.59 -8.64
N THR A 133 -2.70 -12.79 -9.34
CA THR A 133 -1.98 -13.21 -10.54
C THR A 133 -1.03 -14.37 -10.24
N ASP A 134 -0.28 -14.28 -9.15
CA ASP A 134 0.64 -15.32 -8.70
C ASP A 134 -0.12 -16.61 -8.33
N ALA A 135 -1.28 -16.49 -7.67
CA ALA A 135 -2.12 -17.64 -7.35
C ALA A 135 -2.66 -18.35 -8.60
N PHE A 136 -3.05 -17.61 -9.64
CA PHE A 136 -3.44 -18.18 -10.93
C PHE A 136 -2.26 -18.78 -11.70
N ALA A 137 -1.09 -18.15 -11.64
CA ALA A 137 0.12 -18.68 -12.26
C ALA A 137 0.52 -20.03 -11.63
N GLU A 138 0.49 -20.12 -10.30
CA GLU A 138 0.73 -21.36 -9.56
C GLU A 138 -0.29 -22.44 -9.92
N LEU A 139 -1.58 -22.10 -9.97
CA LEU A 139 -2.63 -23.03 -10.40
C LEU A 139 -2.35 -23.56 -11.82
N LYS A 140 -2.01 -22.69 -12.76
CA LYS A 140 -1.72 -23.06 -14.15
C LYS A 140 -0.47 -23.94 -14.26
N MET A 141 0.57 -23.64 -13.49
CA MET A 141 1.77 -24.47 -13.39
C MET A 141 1.41 -25.88 -12.91
N GLN A 142 0.69 -25.98 -11.78
CA GLN A 142 0.26 -27.27 -11.22
C GLN A 142 -0.55 -28.09 -12.24
N LYS A 143 -1.51 -27.47 -12.94
CA LYS A 143 -2.33 -28.18 -13.93
C LYS A 143 -1.58 -28.56 -15.21
N SER A 144 -0.56 -27.79 -15.60
CA SER A 144 0.31 -28.15 -16.72
C SER A 144 1.28 -29.30 -16.42
N GLY A 145 1.31 -29.78 -15.18
CA GLY A 145 2.25 -30.80 -14.73
C GLY A 145 3.69 -30.29 -14.55
N LEU A 146 3.88 -28.97 -14.62
CA LEU A 146 5.18 -28.33 -14.40
C LEU A 146 5.40 -28.09 -12.92
N THR A 147 6.50 -28.62 -12.37
CA THR A 147 6.95 -28.26 -11.03
C THR A 147 7.86 -27.03 -11.09
N GLN A 148 7.93 -26.27 -9.99
CA GLN A 148 8.85 -25.14 -9.85
C GLN A 148 10.29 -25.52 -10.26
N THR A 149 10.71 -26.74 -9.91
CA THR A 149 12.01 -27.33 -10.23
C THR A 149 12.24 -27.51 -11.74
N GLN A 150 11.21 -27.93 -12.48
CA GLN A 150 11.31 -28.07 -13.93
C GLN A 150 11.39 -26.70 -14.61
N LEU A 151 10.67 -25.71 -14.09
CA LEU A 151 10.75 -24.33 -14.56
C LEU A 151 12.14 -23.73 -14.32
N ASP A 152 12.73 -23.99 -13.15
CA ASP A 152 14.10 -23.57 -12.84
C ASP A 152 15.15 -24.27 -13.72
N GLN A 153 14.89 -25.49 -14.19
CA GLN A 153 15.73 -26.18 -15.18
C GLN A 153 15.58 -25.59 -16.59
N LEU A 154 14.42 -25.04 -16.94
CA LEU A 154 14.18 -24.36 -18.22
C LEU A 154 14.82 -22.96 -18.27
N ARG A 155 15.13 -22.35 -17.12
CA ARG A 155 15.81 -21.06 -17.05
C ARG A 155 17.26 -21.20 -17.47
N ALA A 156 17.60 -20.65 -18.63
CA ALA A 156 18.98 -20.58 -19.08
C ALA A 156 19.80 -19.66 -18.16
N LYS A 157 20.80 -20.22 -17.47
CA LYS A 157 21.84 -19.43 -16.80
C LYS A 157 22.92 -19.12 -17.83
N VAL A 158 22.97 -17.88 -18.31
CA VAL A 158 24.02 -17.41 -19.21
C VAL A 158 25.14 -16.80 -18.36
N PRO A 159 26.29 -17.47 -18.17
CA PRO A 159 27.44 -16.85 -17.55
C PRO A 159 27.95 -15.73 -18.45
N LEU A 160 27.95 -14.50 -17.95
CA LEU A 160 28.52 -13.36 -18.65
C LEU A 160 30.01 -13.28 -18.33
N ASN A 161 30.84 -13.43 -19.36
CA ASN A 161 32.25 -13.07 -19.28
C ASN A 161 32.37 -11.58 -19.56
N SER A 162 32.62 -10.79 -18.52
CA SER A 162 32.84 -9.36 -18.65
C SER A 162 34.32 -9.12 -18.96
N VAL A 163 34.61 -8.62 -20.16
CA VAL A 163 35.94 -8.20 -20.59
C VAL A 163 35.97 -6.67 -20.52
N SER A 164 36.96 -6.10 -19.82
CA SER A 164 37.14 -4.66 -19.75
C SER A 164 37.94 -4.19 -20.97
N MET A 165 37.38 -3.27 -21.75
CA MET A 165 38.09 -2.61 -22.86
C MET A 165 38.61 -1.25 -22.42
N ASP A 166 39.82 -0.88 -22.86
CA ASP A 166 40.36 0.47 -22.70
C ASP A 166 39.80 1.45 -23.76
N GLU A 167 40.05 2.75 -23.60
CA GLU A 167 39.59 3.80 -24.52
C GLU A 167 40.14 3.65 -25.97
N ALA A 168 41.16 2.82 -26.16
CA ALA A 168 41.75 2.51 -27.47
C ALA A 168 41.15 1.23 -28.11
N GLY A 169 40.19 0.59 -27.45
CA GLY A 169 39.48 -0.57 -27.96
C GLY A 169 40.25 -1.89 -27.81
N LYS A 170 41.25 -1.97 -26.92
CA LYS A 170 41.97 -3.22 -26.64
C LYS A 170 41.38 -3.94 -25.43
N GLU A 171 41.14 -5.23 -25.60
CA GLU A 171 40.68 -6.16 -24.55
C GLU A 171 41.81 -6.42 -23.53
N LYS A 172 41.48 -6.44 -22.24
CA LYS A 172 42.38 -6.82 -21.13
C LYS A 172 41.93 -8.10 -20.43
#